data_AF-A0A5K1UUW7-F1
#
_entry.id   AF-A0A5K1UUW7-F1
#
_cell.length_a   1.000
_cell.length_b   1.000
_cell.length_c   1.000
_cell.angle_alpha   90.00
_cell.angle_beta   90.00
_cell.angle_gamma   90.00
#
_symmetry.space_group_name_H-M   'P 1'
#
loop_
_entity.id
_entity.type
_entity.pdbx_description
1 polymer ?
#
loop_
_entity_poly.entity_id
_entity_poly.type
_entity_poly.pdbx_seq_one_letter_code
_entity_poly.pdbx_strand_id
1 'polypeptide(L)'
;MQQIQLSEQQIRKFIETSKGLSETTFKTWLTAKLSNFQEEMKKLILALVSEQQKYKNHMEIKDGENIANTIISIWNSCISLIDIISHEKTLTLILQIIYNCMKHPIFTLFQECIVTKAIKRKCIDDCFGIFSKYKRLFIHTIQCIERIFKRIYDEKVIVIESNKVIMKLCGWIIGRACLVLPSLYLGLMKIIEIPDGGIRIIDSLPNKMIERVLPEEYQIAIPNDNLDINEILQYYSMNDFIVCITKGFVLGALENDNFEQLLNESVEYQCLLSKYFKIHGESIRHQQGYSLNKFLFSVDSTLLNQIFSMVVTNTNYLNYQSIIKMANTFNKYINLITQHHDVFNPLTRLPFDSKLLINAFHISKLADNSYALTKLIDTLYHSIQTFPTESRVPIITYLINDSFYFFFTHWSDIVRQHFHYFILYRSTLCWIKDIYNNKLTKQETEIYQSRTIKKYNPLDEDMKLILKVRENSHVLEKTKDTFPLKERIIIEQSTHDFRTLSKESIQWTTSRRKLTEVPSIEFPFKDFSISSLN
;
A
#
# COMPACT_ATOMS: atom_id res chain seq x y z
N MET A 1 -11.05 -27.71 -15.34
CA MET A 1 -10.16 -28.88 -15.52
C MET A 1 -9.84 -29.17 -16.99
N GLN A 2 -10.82 -29.47 -17.86
CA GLN A 2 -10.56 -29.76 -19.28
C GLN A 2 -9.84 -28.62 -20.04
N GLN A 3 -10.24 -27.36 -19.82
CA GLN A 3 -9.56 -26.21 -20.47
C GLN A 3 -8.08 -26.06 -20.05
N ILE A 4 -7.74 -26.35 -18.79
CA ILE A 4 -6.38 -26.18 -18.26
C ILE A 4 -5.43 -27.29 -18.76
N GLN A 5 -5.92 -28.53 -18.81
CA GLN A 5 -5.17 -29.66 -19.40
C GLN A 5 -4.96 -29.47 -20.91
N LEU A 6 -5.93 -28.85 -21.60
CA LEU A 6 -5.80 -28.44 -23.00
C LEU A 6 -4.70 -27.39 -23.19
N SER A 7 -4.61 -26.38 -22.32
CA SER A 7 -3.55 -25.37 -22.37
C SER A 7 -2.15 -25.98 -22.13
N GLU A 8 -1.99 -26.89 -21.17
CA GLU A 8 -0.71 -27.58 -20.90
C GLU A 8 -0.25 -28.43 -22.08
N GLN A 9 -1.14 -29.22 -22.68
CA GLN A 9 -0.83 -30.04 -23.85
C GLN A 9 -0.43 -29.20 -25.06
N GLN A 10 -1.07 -28.04 -25.25
CA GLN A 10 -0.71 -27.10 -26.32
C GLN A 10 0.67 -26.47 -26.10
N ILE A 11 1.07 -26.21 -24.85
CA ILE A 11 2.40 -25.66 -24.52
C ILE A 11 3.50 -26.71 -24.70
N ARG A 12 3.29 -27.97 -24.30
CA ARG A 12 4.28 -29.04 -24.54
C ARG A 12 4.49 -29.29 -26.03
N LYS A 13 3.41 -29.32 -26.80
CA LYS A 13 3.46 -29.46 -28.26
C LYS A 13 4.18 -28.29 -28.94
N PHE A 14 4.07 -27.07 -28.39
CA PHE A 14 4.82 -25.88 -28.81
C PHE A 14 6.34 -26.06 -28.67
N ILE A 15 6.82 -26.52 -27.51
CA ILE A 15 8.25 -26.70 -27.22
C ILE A 15 8.87 -27.72 -28.18
N GLU A 16 8.18 -28.83 -28.43
CA GLU A 16 8.66 -29.88 -29.32
C GLU A 16 8.73 -29.43 -30.79
N THR A 17 7.77 -28.64 -31.25
CA THR A 17 7.74 -28.14 -32.65
C THR A 17 8.67 -26.96 -32.95
N SER A 18 9.20 -26.27 -31.92
CA SER A 18 10.08 -25.10 -32.08
C SER A 18 11.55 -25.43 -32.37
N LYS A 19 11.99 -26.68 -32.19
CA LYS A 19 13.36 -27.11 -32.50
C LYS A 19 13.52 -27.31 -34.02
N GLY A 20 13.88 -26.25 -34.75
CA GLY A 20 14.32 -26.35 -36.15
C GLY A 20 13.66 -25.42 -37.17
N LEU A 21 12.93 -24.37 -36.75
CA LEU A 21 12.32 -23.41 -37.67
C LEU A 21 13.27 -22.27 -38.03
N SER A 22 13.24 -21.81 -39.29
CA SER A 22 13.96 -20.60 -39.72
C SER A 22 13.41 -19.35 -39.02
N GLU A 23 14.28 -18.39 -38.72
CA GLU A 23 14.00 -17.21 -37.87
C GLU A 23 12.76 -16.41 -38.30
N THR A 24 12.51 -16.28 -39.60
CA THR A 24 11.35 -15.58 -40.17
C THR A 24 10.05 -16.37 -40.01
N THR A 25 10.10 -17.69 -40.24
CA THR A 25 8.96 -18.59 -40.04
C THR A 25 8.62 -18.71 -38.57
N PHE A 26 9.65 -18.74 -37.73
CA PHE A 26 9.55 -18.71 -36.28
C PHE A 26 8.88 -17.43 -35.80
N LYS A 27 9.26 -16.24 -36.30
CA LYS A 27 8.69 -14.95 -35.89
C LYS A 27 7.21 -14.79 -36.28
N THR A 28 6.82 -15.23 -37.48
CA THR A 28 5.42 -15.15 -37.97
C THR A 28 4.52 -16.16 -37.24
N TRP A 29 5.02 -17.39 -37.04
CA TRP A 29 4.33 -18.42 -36.27
C TRP A 29 4.21 -18.04 -34.79
N LEU A 30 5.29 -17.53 -34.19
CA LEU A 30 5.33 -17.01 -32.82
C LEU A 30 4.31 -15.90 -32.64
N THR A 31 4.19 -14.96 -33.57
CA THR A 31 3.21 -13.85 -33.50
C THR A 31 1.76 -14.35 -33.51
N ALA A 32 1.41 -15.25 -34.44
CA ALA A 32 0.05 -15.79 -34.55
C ALA A 32 -0.32 -16.70 -33.36
N LYS A 33 0.63 -17.48 -32.85
CA LYS A 33 0.43 -18.34 -31.66
C LYS A 33 0.48 -17.55 -30.36
N LEU A 34 1.23 -16.45 -30.30
CA LEU A 34 1.22 -15.50 -29.18
C LEU A 34 -0.17 -14.92 -28.96
N SER A 35 -0.88 -14.51 -30.01
CA SER A 35 -2.23 -13.95 -29.85
C SER A 35 -3.18 -14.98 -29.24
N ASN A 36 -3.09 -16.23 -29.68
CA ASN A 36 -3.89 -17.33 -29.13
C ASN A 36 -3.47 -17.67 -27.68
N PHE A 37 -2.16 -17.70 -27.40
CA PHE A 37 -1.61 -17.88 -26.06
C PHE A 37 -2.02 -16.74 -25.13
N GLN A 38 -2.00 -15.48 -25.58
CA GLN A 38 -2.43 -14.32 -24.80
C GLN A 38 -3.91 -14.40 -24.42
N GLU A 39 -4.75 -14.94 -25.31
CA GLU A 39 -6.16 -15.16 -25.03
C GLU A 39 -6.37 -16.28 -24.00
N GLU A 40 -5.67 -17.40 -24.15
CA GLU A 40 -5.67 -18.50 -23.18
C GLU A 40 -5.11 -18.08 -21.82
N MET A 41 -4.05 -17.27 -21.82
CA MET A 41 -3.45 -16.70 -20.62
C MET A 41 -4.40 -15.74 -19.88
N LYS A 42 -5.19 -14.94 -20.61
CA LYS A 42 -6.25 -14.12 -19.99
C LYS A 42 -7.33 -14.98 -19.36
N LYS A 43 -7.78 -16.05 -20.02
CA LYS A 43 -8.73 -17.01 -19.46
C LYS A 43 -8.18 -17.68 -18.20
N LEU A 44 -6.89 -18.01 -18.21
CA LEU A 44 -6.20 -18.62 -17.08
C LEU A 44 -6.03 -17.67 -15.89
N ILE A 45 -5.67 -16.40 -16.13
CA ILE A 45 -5.62 -15.37 -15.08
C ILE A 45 -7.00 -15.25 -14.40
N LEU A 46 -8.08 -15.20 -15.19
CA LEU A 46 -9.44 -15.13 -14.66
C LEU A 46 -9.82 -16.38 -13.85
N ALA A 47 -9.39 -17.56 -14.32
CA ALA A 47 -9.58 -18.81 -13.59
C ALA A 47 -8.81 -18.83 -12.26
N LEU A 48 -7.53 -18.42 -12.25
CA LEU A 48 -6.71 -18.33 -11.05
C LEU A 48 -7.27 -17.32 -10.03
N VAL A 49 -7.81 -16.19 -10.50
CA VAL A 49 -8.48 -15.20 -9.63
C VAL A 49 -9.82 -15.74 -9.08
N SER A 50 -10.58 -16.49 -9.88
CA SER A 50 -11.82 -17.12 -9.42
C SER A 50 -11.54 -18.22 -8.38
N GLU A 51 -10.47 -19.00 -8.55
CA GLU A 51 -10.06 -20.02 -7.58
C GLU A 51 -9.52 -19.40 -6.29
N GLN A 52 -8.82 -18.25 -6.37
CA GLN A 52 -8.41 -17.46 -5.20
C GLN A 52 -9.62 -17.05 -4.32
N GLN A 53 -10.80 -16.82 -4.92
CA GLN A 53 -12.03 -16.48 -4.19
C GLN A 53 -12.68 -17.71 -3.53
N LYS A 54 -12.62 -18.89 -4.15
CA LYS A 54 -13.17 -20.14 -3.61
C LYS A 54 -12.37 -20.69 -2.43
N TYR A 55 -11.05 -20.48 -2.45
CA TYR A 55 -10.12 -20.97 -1.43
C TYR A 55 -10.46 -20.51 0.01
N LYS A 56 -11.16 -19.38 0.18
CA LYS A 56 -11.57 -18.89 1.51
C LYS A 56 -12.52 -19.85 2.27
N ASN A 57 -13.11 -20.86 1.62
CA ASN A 57 -14.26 -21.61 2.16
C ASN A 57 -14.06 -23.15 2.33
N HIS A 58 -12.84 -23.62 2.61
CA HIS A 58 -12.46 -25.02 2.92
C HIS A 58 -12.30 -25.95 1.70
N MET A 59 -11.28 -26.81 1.75
CA MET A 59 -10.91 -27.73 0.67
C MET A 59 -10.29 -29.01 1.24
N GLU A 60 -10.57 -30.16 0.63
CA GLU A 60 -9.94 -31.43 0.96
C GLU A 60 -8.50 -31.50 0.43
N ILE A 61 -7.57 -32.11 1.18
CA ILE A 61 -6.12 -32.11 0.88
C ILE A 61 -5.81 -32.62 -0.55
N LYS A 62 -6.55 -33.62 -1.04
CA LYS A 62 -6.35 -34.20 -2.39
C LYS A 62 -6.71 -33.24 -3.52
N ASP A 63 -7.76 -32.44 -3.33
CA ASP A 63 -8.12 -31.40 -4.29
C ASP A 63 -7.05 -30.29 -4.30
N GLY A 64 -6.48 -30.01 -3.12
CA GLY A 64 -5.36 -29.09 -2.97
C GLY A 64 -4.11 -29.48 -3.73
N GLU A 65 -3.73 -30.74 -3.66
CA GLU A 65 -2.55 -31.25 -4.36
C GLU A 65 -2.70 -31.14 -5.88
N ASN A 66 -3.87 -31.51 -6.40
CA ASN A 66 -4.18 -31.40 -7.83
C ASN A 66 -4.12 -29.94 -8.31
N ILE A 67 -4.66 -29.01 -7.53
CA ILE A 67 -4.60 -27.57 -7.81
C ILE A 67 -3.16 -27.08 -7.78
N ALA A 68 -2.38 -27.41 -6.74
CA ALA A 68 -1.00 -26.99 -6.61
C ALA A 68 -0.11 -27.52 -7.75
N ASN A 69 -0.23 -28.80 -8.12
CA ASN A 69 0.51 -29.38 -9.24
C ASN A 69 0.15 -28.71 -10.58
N THR A 70 -1.11 -28.34 -10.76
CA THR A 70 -1.56 -27.60 -11.95
C THR A 70 -0.91 -26.21 -12.03
N ILE A 71 -0.91 -25.47 -10.93
CA ILE A 71 -0.28 -24.13 -10.85
C ILE A 71 1.24 -24.23 -11.08
N ILE A 72 1.89 -25.23 -10.49
CA ILE A 72 3.32 -25.54 -10.70
C ILE A 72 3.60 -25.83 -12.17
N SER A 73 2.74 -26.61 -12.86
CA SER A 73 2.92 -26.94 -14.28
C SER A 73 2.81 -25.69 -15.18
N ILE A 74 1.82 -24.83 -14.92
CA ILE A 74 1.64 -23.55 -15.62
C ILE A 74 2.85 -22.66 -15.41
N TRP A 75 3.31 -22.53 -14.17
CA TRP A 75 4.46 -21.70 -13.83
C TRP A 75 5.72 -22.21 -14.54
N ASN A 76 6.00 -23.52 -14.47
CA ASN A 76 7.17 -24.11 -15.13
C ASN A 76 7.12 -23.92 -16.66
N SER A 77 5.93 -24.04 -17.25
CA SER A 77 5.69 -23.75 -18.66
C SER A 77 6.02 -22.30 -19.00
N CYS A 78 5.56 -21.35 -18.18
CA CYS A 78 5.88 -19.93 -18.34
C CYS A 78 7.39 -19.66 -18.29
N ILE A 79 8.09 -20.27 -17.34
CA ILE A 79 9.56 -20.16 -17.20
C ILE A 79 10.25 -20.62 -18.48
N SER A 80 9.86 -21.77 -19.03
CA SER A 80 10.47 -22.33 -20.25
C SER A 80 10.31 -21.44 -21.49
N LEU A 81 9.31 -20.55 -21.49
CA LEU A 81 9.01 -19.65 -22.60
C LEU A 81 9.76 -18.32 -22.52
N ILE A 82 10.25 -17.92 -21.34
CA ILE A 82 10.92 -16.62 -21.12
C ILE A 82 12.14 -16.47 -22.05
N ASP A 83 12.95 -17.52 -22.16
CA ASP A 83 14.20 -17.49 -22.93
C ASP A 83 13.98 -17.36 -24.45
N ILE A 84 12.77 -17.68 -24.91
CA ILE A 84 12.42 -17.79 -26.33
C ILE A 84 11.68 -16.54 -26.83
N ILE A 85 11.10 -15.75 -25.91
CA ILE A 85 10.21 -14.65 -26.26
C ILE A 85 10.97 -13.34 -26.37
N SER A 86 10.97 -12.76 -27.57
CA SER A 86 11.57 -11.45 -27.82
C SER A 86 10.60 -10.27 -27.64
N HIS A 87 9.29 -10.51 -27.59
CA HIS A 87 8.27 -9.47 -27.59
C HIS A 87 7.83 -9.02 -26.18
N GLU A 88 8.00 -7.73 -25.88
CA GLU A 88 7.84 -7.13 -24.55
C GLU A 88 6.44 -7.28 -23.93
N LYS A 89 5.36 -7.08 -24.72
CA LYS A 89 3.98 -7.23 -24.20
C LYS A 89 3.69 -8.66 -23.74
N THR A 90 4.34 -9.63 -24.38
CA THR A 90 4.15 -11.04 -24.07
C THR A 90 4.96 -11.45 -22.87
N LEU A 91 6.21 -10.95 -22.79
CA LEU A 91 7.03 -11.12 -21.60
C LEU A 91 6.34 -10.53 -20.36
N THR A 92 5.73 -9.35 -20.49
CA THR A 92 4.93 -8.70 -19.43
C THR A 92 3.79 -9.61 -18.94
N LEU A 93 3.00 -10.18 -19.87
CA LEU A 93 1.90 -11.08 -19.51
C LEU A 93 2.38 -12.37 -18.83
N ILE A 94 3.48 -12.95 -19.31
CA ILE A 94 4.08 -14.15 -18.72
C ILE A 94 4.56 -13.87 -17.29
N LEU A 95 5.27 -12.76 -17.08
CA LEU A 95 5.71 -12.34 -15.75
C LEU A 95 4.51 -12.08 -14.81
N GLN A 96 3.42 -11.50 -15.31
CA GLN A 96 2.22 -11.31 -14.53
C GLN A 96 1.57 -12.64 -14.11
N ILE A 97 1.65 -13.68 -14.95
CA ILE A 97 1.11 -15.00 -14.62
C ILE A 97 2.01 -15.73 -13.64
N ILE A 98 3.32 -15.65 -13.82
CA ILE A 98 4.30 -16.13 -12.84
C ILE A 98 4.00 -15.49 -11.47
N TYR A 99 3.86 -14.16 -11.42
CA TYR A 99 3.52 -13.45 -10.20
C TYR A 99 2.18 -13.93 -9.59
N ASN A 100 1.16 -14.19 -10.40
CA ASN A 100 -0.12 -14.71 -9.94
C ASN A 100 -0.06 -16.19 -9.50
N CYS A 101 0.79 -17.02 -10.09
CA CYS A 101 1.02 -18.39 -9.64
C CYS A 101 1.73 -18.39 -8.29
N MET A 102 2.77 -17.55 -8.14
CA MET A 102 3.50 -17.38 -6.88
C MET A 102 2.61 -16.89 -5.74
N LYS A 103 1.51 -16.19 -6.05
CA LYS A 103 0.56 -15.67 -5.04
C LYS A 103 -0.57 -16.58 -4.65
N HIS A 104 -0.63 -17.77 -5.20
CA HIS A 104 -1.78 -18.60 -4.97
C HIS A 104 -1.82 -19.07 -3.50
N PRO A 105 -2.93 -18.88 -2.78
CA PRO A 105 -3.00 -19.12 -1.34
C PRO A 105 -2.87 -20.61 -0.97
N ILE A 106 -3.04 -21.51 -1.95
CA ILE A 106 -2.80 -22.95 -1.80
C ILE A 106 -1.41 -23.27 -1.22
N PHE A 107 -0.39 -22.50 -1.57
CA PHE A 107 0.97 -22.75 -1.10
C PHE A 107 1.12 -22.34 0.36
N THR A 108 0.43 -21.28 0.80
CA THR A 108 0.34 -20.90 2.21
C THR A 108 -0.35 -22.00 3.03
N LEU A 109 -1.43 -22.61 2.51
CA LEU A 109 -2.09 -23.76 3.15
C LEU A 109 -1.09 -24.88 3.43
N PHE A 110 -0.37 -25.30 2.38
CA PHE A 110 0.57 -26.40 2.48
C PHE A 110 1.71 -26.09 3.46
N GLN A 111 2.17 -24.84 3.50
CA GLN A 111 3.15 -24.38 4.47
C GLN A 111 2.60 -24.46 5.91
N GLU A 112 1.42 -23.92 6.18
CA GLU A 112 0.78 -23.97 7.51
C GLU A 112 0.54 -25.39 7.99
N CYS A 113 0.08 -26.26 7.09
CA CYS A 113 -0.12 -27.68 7.35
C CYS A 113 1.17 -28.38 7.81
N ILE A 114 2.32 -28.01 7.24
CA ILE A 114 3.63 -28.53 7.65
C ILE A 114 4.03 -27.97 9.03
N VAL A 115 3.90 -26.64 9.23
CA VAL A 115 4.35 -25.95 10.45
C VAL A 115 3.52 -26.35 11.68
N THR A 116 2.19 -26.40 11.55
CA THR A 116 1.28 -26.65 12.68
C THR A 116 1.21 -28.13 13.10
N LYS A 117 1.84 -29.03 12.34
CA LYS A 117 1.71 -30.49 12.50
C LYS A 117 0.25 -30.97 12.52
N ALA A 118 -0.68 -30.19 11.96
CA ALA A 118 -2.13 -30.48 11.95
C ALA A 118 -2.52 -31.65 11.03
N ILE A 119 -1.53 -32.37 10.48
CA ILE A 119 -1.71 -33.41 9.49
C ILE A 119 -1.09 -34.73 9.97
N LYS A 120 -1.77 -35.85 9.70
CA LYS A 120 -1.25 -37.21 9.93
C LYS A 120 0.08 -37.39 9.17
N ARG A 121 1.07 -38.02 9.81
CA ARG A 121 2.42 -38.27 9.25
C ARG A 121 2.43 -38.73 7.77
N LYS A 122 1.43 -39.48 7.32
CA LYS A 122 1.27 -39.97 5.93
C LYS A 122 1.02 -38.88 4.86
N CYS A 123 0.56 -37.69 5.22
CA CYS A 123 0.30 -36.61 4.28
C CYS A 123 1.36 -35.50 4.35
N ILE A 124 2.35 -35.62 5.24
CA ILE A 124 3.50 -34.70 5.33
C ILE A 124 4.37 -34.84 4.08
N ASP A 125 4.53 -36.07 3.56
CA ASP A 125 5.27 -36.35 2.31
C ASP A 125 4.70 -35.60 1.11
N ASP A 126 3.37 -35.64 0.94
CA ASP A 126 2.68 -34.98 -0.17
C ASP A 126 2.80 -33.45 -0.06
N CYS A 127 2.59 -32.89 1.13
CA CYS A 127 2.76 -31.45 1.39
C CYS A 127 4.21 -31.00 1.18
N PHE A 128 5.19 -31.80 1.64
CA PHE A 128 6.60 -31.52 1.45
C PHE A 128 7.02 -31.60 -0.02
N GLY A 129 6.52 -32.58 -0.78
CA GLY A 129 6.77 -32.71 -2.21
C GLY A 129 6.30 -31.47 -2.98
N ILE A 130 5.13 -30.94 -2.64
CA ILE A 130 4.61 -29.68 -3.21
C ILE A 130 5.49 -28.49 -2.80
N PHE A 131 5.84 -28.40 -1.52
CA PHE A 131 6.71 -27.34 -1.00
C PHE A 131 8.09 -27.32 -1.66
N SER A 132 8.73 -28.47 -1.85
CA SER A 132 10.04 -28.58 -2.51
C SER A 132 9.98 -28.16 -3.98
N LYS A 133 8.96 -28.59 -4.72
CA LYS A 133 8.70 -28.13 -6.10
C LYS A 133 8.47 -26.62 -6.16
N TYR A 134 7.70 -26.10 -5.21
CA TYR A 134 7.43 -24.67 -5.07
C TYR A 134 8.72 -23.87 -4.83
N LYS A 135 9.54 -24.22 -3.83
CA LYS A 135 10.84 -23.56 -3.54
C LYS A 135 11.77 -23.60 -4.76
N ARG A 136 11.83 -24.74 -5.47
CA ARG A 136 12.68 -24.89 -6.67
C ARG A 136 12.24 -23.97 -7.82
N LEU A 137 10.93 -23.79 -8.02
CA LEU A 137 10.40 -22.85 -9.02
C LEU A 137 10.70 -21.39 -8.69
N PHE A 138 10.71 -21.00 -7.40
CA PHE A 138 11.18 -19.68 -6.98
C PHE A 138 12.64 -19.45 -7.42
N ILE A 139 13.52 -20.40 -7.11
CA ILE A 139 14.95 -20.32 -7.48
C ILE A 139 15.10 -20.17 -9.00
N HIS A 140 14.45 -21.04 -9.78
CA HIS A 140 14.50 -20.99 -11.23
C HIS A 140 13.95 -19.67 -11.80
N THR A 141 12.89 -19.13 -11.20
CA THR A 141 12.30 -17.85 -11.63
C THR A 141 13.29 -16.70 -11.43
N ILE A 142 14.00 -16.66 -10.30
CA ILE A 142 15.00 -15.62 -10.04
C ILE A 142 16.16 -15.71 -11.03
N GLN A 143 16.66 -16.92 -11.32
CA GLN A 143 17.68 -17.13 -12.35
C GLN A 143 17.19 -16.71 -13.75
N CYS A 144 15.90 -16.86 -14.05
CA CYS A 144 15.33 -16.37 -15.31
C CYS A 144 15.23 -14.84 -15.34
N ILE A 145 14.88 -14.22 -14.22
CA ILE A 145 14.82 -12.76 -14.11
C ILE A 145 16.20 -12.13 -14.32
N GLU A 146 17.25 -12.70 -13.76
CA GLU A 146 18.63 -12.28 -14.00
C GLU A 146 18.95 -12.29 -15.51
N ARG A 147 18.59 -13.38 -16.21
CA ARG A 147 18.77 -13.49 -17.67
C ARG A 147 17.94 -12.48 -18.46
N ILE A 148 16.72 -12.17 -18.02
CA ILE A 148 15.90 -11.08 -18.60
C ILE A 148 16.63 -9.75 -18.47
N PHE A 149 17.16 -9.43 -17.29
CA PHE A 149 17.86 -8.15 -17.08
C PHE A 149 19.14 -8.06 -17.90
N LYS A 150 19.95 -9.13 -17.91
CA LYS A 150 21.14 -9.21 -18.74
C LYS A 150 20.82 -8.91 -20.20
N ARG A 151 19.77 -9.51 -20.73
CA ARG A 151 19.32 -9.27 -22.11
C ARG A 151 18.88 -7.83 -22.36
N ILE A 152 18.07 -7.25 -21.47
CA ILE A 152 17.63 -5.84 -21.59
C ILE A 152 18.84 -4.89 -21.58
N TYR A 153 19.85 -5.18 -20.76
CA TYR A 153 21.05 -4.36 -20.62
C TYR A 153 22.02 -4.51 -21.81
N ASP A 154 22.29 -5.75 -22.24
CA ASP A 154 23.20 -6.08 -23.33
C ASP A 154 22.70 -5.56 -24.69
N GLU A 155 21.39 -5.59 -24.94
CA GLU A 155 20.81 -5.12 -26.21
C GLU A 155 20.86 -3.57 -26.36
N LYS A 156 21.37 -2.81 -25.37
CA LYS A 156 21.39 -1.33 -25.35
C LYS A 156 20.06 -0.70 -25.78
N VAL A 157 18.94 -1.39 -25.55
CA VAL A 157 17.63 -0.89 -25.94
C VAL A 157 17.38 0.31 -25.05
N ILE A 158 17.43 1.50 -25.67
CA ILE A 158 16.97 2.77 -25.08
C ILE A 158 15.75 2.45 -24.23
N VAL A 159 15.72 2.90 -22.98
CA VAL A 159 14.66 2.59 -22.00
C VAL A 159 13.28 2.99 -22.53
N ILE A 160 12.68 2.15 -23.37
CA ILE A 160 11.31 2.24 -23.86
C ILE A 160 10.42 1.95 -22.66
N GLU A 161 9.26 2.62 -22.60
CA GLU A 161 8.30 2.54 -21.50
C GLU A 161 7.89 1.10 -21.12
N SER A 162 7.94 0.18 -22.08
CA SER A 162 7.70 -1.25 -21.94
C SER A 162 8.75 -1.99 -21.09
N ASN A 163 10.04 -1.66 -21.22
CA ASN A 163 11.10 -2.23 -20.38
C ASN A 163 10.89 -1.88 -18.90
N LYS A 164 10.28 -0.72 -18.62
CA LYS A 164 9.96 -0.27 -17.25
C LYS A 164 8.88 -1.14 -16.61
N VAL A 165 7.87 -1.56 -17.38
CA VAL A 165 6.82 -2.47 -16.90
C VAL A 165 7.40 -3.84 -16.57
N ILE A 166 8.29 -4.35 -17.42
CA ILE A 166 8.98 -5.63 -17.22
C ILE A 166 9.86 -5.55 -15.96
N MET A 167 10.69 -4.53 -15.83
CA MET A 167 11.52 -4.31 -14.62
C MET A 167 10.67 -4.19 -13.35
N LYS A 168 9.50 -3.55 -13.43
CA LYS A 168 8.57 -3.46 -12.31
C LYS A 168 8.04 -4.83 -11.88
N LEU A 169 7.56 -5.63 -12.83
CA LEU A 169 7.04 -6.98 -12.57
C LEU A 169 8.14 -7.92 -12.03
N CYS A 170 9.35 -7.84 -12.59
CA CYS A 170 10.49 -8.57 -12.06
C CYS A 170 10.79 -8.17 -10.61
N GLY A 171 10.78 -6.86 -10.30
CA GLY A 171 10.90 -6.38 -8.91
C GLY A 171 9.81 -6.92 -7.99
N TRP A 172 8.55 -6.99 -8.46
CA TRP A 172 7.47 -7.59 -7.69
C TRP A 172 7.69 -9.07 -7.39
N ILE A 173 8.17 -9.82 -8.39
CA ILE A 173 8.51 -11.23 -8.26
C ILE A 173 9.69 -11.42 -7.29
N ILE A 174 10.74 -10.61 -7.39
CA ILE A 174 11.88 -10.62 -6.47
C ILE A 174 11.43 -10.33 -5.03
N GLY A 175 10.66 -9.25 -4.82
CA GLY A 175 10.15 -8.89 -3.51
C GLY A 175 9.32 -10.01 -2.88
N ARG A 176 8.52 -10.71 -3.68
CA ARG A 176 7.78 -11.89 -3.21
C ARG A 176 8.70 -13.08 -2.92
N ALA A 177 9.71 -13.30 -3.76
CA ALA A 177 10.69 -14.36 -3.56
C ALA A 177 11.47 -14.20 -2.26
N CYS A 178 11.72 -12.98 -1.78
CA CYS A 178 12.33 -12.74 -0.48
C CYS A 178 11.51 -13.32 0.71
N LEU A 179 10.21 -13.57 0.55
CA LEU A 179 9.40 -14.20 1.60
C LEU A 179 9.58 -15.72 1.66
N VAL A 180 10.09 -16.31 0.57
CA VAL A 180 10.25 -17.76 0.39
C VAL A 180 11.75 -18.16 0.37
N LEU A 181 12.66 -17.26 -0.01
CA LEU A 181 14.09 -17.56 -0.17
C LEU A 181 14.91 -16.78 0.87
N PRO A 182 15.31 -17.41 1.99
CA PRO A 182 16.10 -16.79 3.04
C PRO A 182 17.38 -16.08 2.57
N SER A 183 18.10 -16.61 1.59
CA SER A 183 19.33 -15.98 1.08
C SER A 183 19.07 -14.62 0.44
N LEU A 184 18.01 -14.53 -0.38
CA LEU A 184 17.61 -13.33 -1.11
C LEU A 184 17.11 -12.27 -0.13
N TYR A 185 16.36 -12.70 0.90
CA TYR A 185 15.96 -11.84 2.01
C TYR A 185 17.17 -11.24 2.73
N LEU A 186 18.14 -12.07 3.13
CA LEU A 186 19.33 -11.62 3.86
C LEU A 186 20.18 -10.67 3.02
N GLY A 187 20.33 -10.96 1.73
CA GLY A 187 20.97 -10.06 0.78
C GLY A 187 20.25 -8.71 0.72
N LEU A 188 18.92 -8.72 0.60
CA LEU A 188 18.10 -7.51 0.57
C LEU A 188 18.26 -6.66 1.83
N MET A 189 18.27 -7.28 3.01
CA MET A 189 18.39 -6.56 4.28
C MET A 189 19.76 -5.90 4.46
N LYS A 190 20.83 -6.53 3.97
CA LYS A 190 22.16 -5.89 3.90
C LYS A 190 22.15 -4.64 3.04
N ILE A 191 21.45 -4.68 1.90
CA ILE A 191 21.32 -3.55 0.97
C ILE A 191 20.51 -2.40 1.57
N ILE A 192 19.47 -2.70 2.35
CA ILE A 192 18.64 -1.69 3.00
C ILE A 192 19.37 -1.05 4.20
N GLU A 193 20.59 -1.47 4.53
CA GLU A 193 21.43 -0.91 5.61
C GLU A 193 20.67 -0.82 6.94
N ILE A 194 20.04 -1.93 7.33
CA ILE A 194 19.34 -1.99 8.60
C ILE A 194 20.39 -1.94 9.72
N PRO A 195 20.24 -1.05 10.72
CA PRO A 195 21.23 -0.92 11.79
C PRO A 195 21.48 -2.25 12.49
N ASP A 196 22.75 -2.52 12.83
CA ASP A 196 23.18 -3.76 13.49
C ASP A 196 22.36 -4.00 14.78
N GLY A 197 21.85 -5.22 14.92
CA GLY A 197 20.89 -5.60 15.98
C GLY A 197 19.40 -5.41 15.62
N GLY A 198 19.10 -4.68 14.54
CA GLY A 198 17.77 -4.55 13.95
C GLY A 198 17.42 -5.66 12.96
N ILE A 199 18.42 -6.37 12.44
CA ILE A 199 18.23 -7.64 11.72
C ILE A 199 17.91 -8.70 12.78
N ARG A 200 16.65 -8.78 13.19
CA ARG A 200 16.19 -10.04 13.74
C ARG A 200 16.11 -10.93 12.51
N ILE A 201 16.94 -11.97 12.44
CA ILE A 201 16.56 -13.08 11.57
C ILE A 201 15.14 -13.40 11.99
N ILE A 202 14.19 -13.09 11.10
CA ILE A 202 12.79 -13.35 11.37
C ILE A 202 12.72 -14.87 11.41
N ASP A 203 12.82 -15.42 12.62
CA ASP A 203 12.60 -16.83 12.93
C ASP A 203 11.17 -17.25 12.54
N SER A 204 10.32 -16.28 12.19
CA SER A 204 8.99 -16.44 11.60
C SER A 204 8.92 -16.39 10.07
N LEU A 205 10.05 -16.41 9.33
CA LEU A 205 9.98 -16.69 7.90
C LEU A 205 9.42 -18.11 7.69
N PRO A 206 8.37 -18.30 6.86
CA PRO A 206 7.68 -19.58 6.75
C PRO A 206 8.63 -20.76 6.48
N ASN A 207 9.66 -20.54 5.66
CA ASN A 207 10.61 -21.59 5.29
C ASN A 207 11.60 -21.93 6.41
N LYS A 208 12.05 -20.95 7.20
CA LYS A 208 12.88 -21.21 8.38
C LYS A 208 12.09 -21.97 9.46
N MET A 209 10.79 -21.67 9.59
CA MET A 209 9.91 -22.43 10.48
C MET A 209 9.75 -23.88 10.01
N ILE A 210 9.51 -24.10 8.70
CA ILE A 210 9.41 -25.44 8.11
C ILE A 210 10.70 -26.24 8.29
N GLU A 211 11.86 -25.64 7.99
CA GLU A 211 13.19 -26.25 8.16
C GLU A 211 13.42 -26.73 9.59
N ARG A 212 12.95 -26.00 10.61
CA ARG A 212 13.08 -26.40 12.03
C ARG A 212 12.14 -27.52 12.44
N VAL A 213 10.92 -27.53 11.89
CA VAL A 213 9.84 -28.44 12.33
C VAL A 213 10.01 -29.83 11.71
N LEU A 214 10.58 -29.92 10.52
CA LEU A 214 10.75 -31.16 9.78
C LEU A 214 11.93 -32.01 10.29
N PRO A 215 11.84 -33.35 10.22
CA PRO A 215 12.97 -34.24 10.47
C PRO A 215 14.17 -33.97 9.54
N GLU A 216 15.39 -34.31 9.99
CA GLU A 216 16.66 -34.08 9.26
C GLU A 216 16.63 -34.59 7.81
N GLU A 217 16.00 -35.74 7.56
CA GLU A 217 15.89 -36.33 6.22
C GLU A 217 15.19 -35.40 5.20
N TYR A 218 14.17 -34.66 5.65
CA TYR A 218 13.50 -33.66 4.81
C TYR A 218 14.31 -32.37 4.74
N GLN A 219 15.01 -31.98 5.81
CA GLN A 219 15.87 -30.79 5.81
C GLN A 219 16.97 -30.88 4.75
N ILE A 220 17.58 -32.06 4.59
CA ILE A 220 18.58 -32.33 3.56
C ILE A 220 17.98 -32.27 2.15
N ALA A 221 16.69 -32.62 1.99
CA ALA A 221 15.98 -32.61 0.72
C ALA A 221 15.40 -31.24 0.33
N ILE A 222 15.48 -30.23 1.21
CA ILE A 222 15.07 -28.86 0.90
C ILE A 222 16.06 -28.26 -0.10
N PRO A 223 15.59 -27.74 -1.25
CA PRO A 223 16.47 -27.10 -2.23
C PRO A 223 17.27 -25.96 -1.59
N ASN A 224 18.59 -25.97 -1.82
CA ASN A 224 19.47 -24.89 -1.38
C ASN A 224 19.23 -23.64 -2.24
N ASP A 225 18.92 -22.53 -1.58
CA ASP A 225 18.66 -21.24 -2.21
C ASP A 225 19.90 -20.35 -2.20
N ASN A 226 21.07 -20.79 -2.67
CA ASN A 226 22.26 -19.94 -2.76
C ASN A 226 22.16 -18.88 -3.89
N LEU A 227 21.30 -17.88 -3.71
CA LEU A 227 21.11 -16.78 -4.64
C LEU A 227 21.79 -15.52 -4.10
N ASP A 228 22.57 -14.84 -4.94
CA ASP A 228 23.14 -13.54 -4.63
C ASP A 228 22.31 -12.42 -5.24
N ILE A 229 21.70 -11.60 -4.38
CA ILE A 229 20.92 -10.44 -4.82
C ILE A 229 21.78 -9.40 -5.56
N ASN A 230 23.11 -9.39 -5.34
CA ASN A 230 24.02 -8.47 -6.02
C ASN A 230 24.08 -8.73 -7.53
N GLU A 231 23.91 -9.99 -7.96
CA GLU A 231 23.83 -10.37 -9.38
C GLU A 231 22.60 -9.77 -10.06
N ILE A 232 21.55 -9.45 -9.30
CA ILE A 232 20.36 -8.78 -9.80
C ILE A 232 20.54 -7.25 -9.74
N LEU A 233 21.15 -6.75 -8.67
CA LEU A 233 21.36 -5.32 -8.44
C LEU A 233 22.19 -4.63 -9.53
N GLN A 234 23.12 -5.35 -10.17
CA GLN A 234 23.98 -4.76 -11.20
C GLN A 234 23.19 -4.12 -12.37
N TYR A 235 21.91 -4.46 -12.51
CA TYR A 235 21.01 -3.96 -13.55
C TYR A 235 20.09 -2.83 -13.10
N TYR A 236 20.17 -2.39 -11.84
CA TYR A 236 19.35 -1.32 -11.27
C TYR A 236 20.20 -0.21 -10.67
N SER A 237 19.68 1.03 -10.70
CA SER A 237 20.08 2.00 -9.67
C SER A 237 19.47 1.56 -8.33
N MET A 238 20.15 1.81 -7.21
CA MET A 238 19.66 1.42 -5.89
C MET A 238 18.25 1.93 -5.61
N ASN A 239 17.94 3.16 -6.04
CA ASN A 239 16.62 3.75 -5.86
C ASN A 239 15.56 3.06 -6.71
N ASP A 240 15.84 2.76 -7.98
CA ASP A 240 14.90 2.06 -8.87
C ASP A 240 14.64 0.63 -8.37
N PHE A 241 15.66 -0.03 -7.83
CA PHE A 241 15.54 -1.34 -7.22
C PHE A 241 14.59 -1.32 -6.03
N ILE A 242 14.84 -0.43 -5.05
CA ILE A 242 14.01 -0.26 -3.86
C ILE A 242 12.54 -0.01 -4.25
N VAL A 243 12.30 0.86 -5.24
CA VAL A 243 10.94 1.15 -5.72
C VAL A 243 10.28 -0.08 -6.34
N CYS A 244 10.99 -0.81 -7.19
CA CYS A 244 10.43 -1.98 -7.88
C CYS A 244 10.15 -3.15 -6.93
N ILE A 245 11.01 -3.39 -5.93
CA ILE A 245 10.82 -4.51 -4.99
C ILE A 245 9.80 -4.21 -3.90
N THR A 246 9.69 -2.94 -3.46
CA THR A 246 8.90 -2.58 -2.27
C THR A 246 7.46 -3.03 -2.42
N LYS A 247 6.85 -2.82 -3.59
CA LYS A 247 5.48 -3.26 -3.84
C LYS A 247 5.34 -4.78 -3.84
N GLY A 248 6.28 -5.55 -4.39
CA GLY A 248 6.24 -7.02 -4.32
C GLY A 248 6.38 -7.56 -2.90
N PHE A 249 7.30 -6.95 -2.15
CA PHE A 249 7.58 -7.30 -0.77
C PHE A 249 6.42 -6.95 0.16
N VAL A 250 5.86 -5.74 0.03
CA VAL A 250 4.71 -5.28 0.82
C VAL A 250 3.43 -6.01 0.41
N LEU A 251 3.13 -6.20 -0.89
CA LEU A 251 1.99 -7.01 -1.35
C LEU A 251 2.10 -8.48 -0.92
N GLY A 252 3.29 -9.06 -0.97
CA GLY A 252 3.50 -10.43 -0.47
C GLY A 252 3.27 -10.52 1.03
N ALA A 253 3.66 -9.50 1.80
CA ALA A 253 3.39 -9.45 3.24
C ALA A 253 1.93 -9.15 3.57
N LEU A 254 1.25 -8.33 2.75
CA LEU A 254 -0.18 -7.99 2.84
C LEU A 254 -1.09 -9.23 2.75
N GLU A 255 -0.61 -10.32 2.16
CA GLU A 255 -1.35 -11.57 2.00
C GLU A 255 -1.19 -12.55 3.18
N ASN A 256 -0.38 -12.21 4.20
CA ASN A 256 -0.31 -12.97 5.45
C ASN A 256 -1.31 -12.40 6.48
N ASP A 257 -1.99 -13.28 7.22
CA ASP A 257 -2.97 -12.90 8.26
C ASP A 257 -2.35 -12.04 9.40
N ASN A 258 -1.02 -12.01 9.52
CA ASN A 258 -0.27 -11.19 10.48
C ASN A 258 0.31 -9.89 9.90
N PHE A 259 -0.20 -9.41 8.77
CA PHE A 259 0.32 -8.22 8.08
C PHE A 259 0.40 -6.96 8.96
N GLU A 260 -0.60 -6.72 9.81
CA GLU A 260 -0.60 -5.56 10.70
C GLU A 260 0.52 -5.61 11.74
N GLN A 261 0.90 -6.81 12.16
CA GLN A 261 2.04 -7.03 13.05
C GLN A 261 3.35 -6.77 12.31
N LEU A 262 3.47 -7.29 11.09
CA LEU A 262 4.65 -7.09 10.22
C LEU A 262 4.89 -5.60 9.91
N LEU A 263 3.87 -4.82 9.55
CA LEU A 263 4.01 -3.38 9.28
C LEU A 263 4.47 -2.58 10.51
N ASN A 264 3.96 -2.93 11.69
CA ASN A 264 4.09 -2.10 12.88
C ASN A 264 5.25 -2.53 13.80
N GLU A 265 5.70 -3.79 13.71
CA GLU A 265 6.70 -4.34 14.63
C GLU A 265 8.02 -4.72 13.95
N SER A 266 8.04 -4.95 12.63
CA SER A 266 9.30 -5.28 11.94
C SER A 266 10.07 -4.02 11.54
N VAL A 267 11.27 -3.88 12.10
CA VAL A 267 12.23 -2.82 11.78
C VAL A 267 12.61 -2.88 10.29
N GLU A 268 12.71 -4.08 9.75
CA GLU A 268 13.05 -4.36 8.36
C GLU A 268 12.02 -3.76 7.38
N TYR A 269 10.74 -4.03 7.60
CA TYR A 269 9.66 -3.48 6.78
C TYR A 269 9.57 -1.96 6.93
N GLN A 270 9.77 -1.43 8.13
CA GLN A 270 9.73 0.00 8.37
C GLN A 270 10.87 0.75 7.70
N CYS A 271 12.08 0.18 7.70
CA CYS A 271 13.23 0.75 7.02
C CYS A 271 13.03 0.78 5.50
N LEU A 272 12.55 -0.34 4.92
CA LEU A 272 12.24 -0.42 3.49
C LEU A 272 11.19 0.61 3.07
N LEU A 273 10.07 0.68 3.80
CA LEU A 273 9.01 1.66 3.54
C LEU A 273 9.52 3.10 3.70
N SER A 274 10.28 3.38 4.75
CA SER A 274 10.86 4.71 4.98
C SER A 274 11.78 5.13 3.82
N LYS A 275 12.71 4.26 3.38
CA LYS A 275 13.58 4.53 2.22
C LYS A 275 12.76 4.72 0.95
N TYR A 276 11.78 3.86 0.70
CA TYR A 276 10.88 3.96 -0.45
C TYR A 276 10.13 5.29 -0.51
N PHE A 277 9.50 5.70 0.59
CA PHE A 277 8.75 6.95 0.65
C PHE A 277 9.67 8.18 0.63
N LYS A 278 10.88 8.10 1.20
CA LYS A 278 11.90 9.16 1.08
C LYS A 278 12.30 9.36 -0.39
N ILE A 279 12.63 8.28 -1.10
CA ILE A 279 12.94 8.30 -2.54
C ILE A 279 11.76 8.91 -3.33
N HIS A 280 10.54 8.52 -2.99
CA HIS A 280 9.33 9.06 -3.60
C HIS A 280 9.15 10.57 -3.34
N GLY A 281 9.31 11.02 -2.10
CA GLY A 281 9.20 12.43 -1.70
C GLY A 281 10.26 13.31 -2.35
N GLU A 282 11.52 12.85 -2.40
CA GLU A 282 12.64 13.55 -3.05
C GLU A 282 12.47 13.62 -4.57
N SER A 283 11.98 12.56 -5.21
CA SER A 283 11.74 12.53 -6.66
C SER A 283 10.64 13.50 -7.10
N ILE A 284 9.57 13.66 -6.30
CA ILE A 284 8.53 14.67 -6.55
C ILE A 284 9.10 16.09 -6.44
N ARG A 285 10.02 16.31 -5.51
CA ARG A 285 10.59 17.64 -5.20
C ARG A 285 11.43 18.23 -6.33
N HIS A 286 12.03 17.40 -7.18
CA HIS A 286 13.03 17.89 -8.13
C HIS A 286 12.57 18.02 -9.58
N GLN A 287 11.41 17.49 -9.99
CA GLN A 287 11.02 17.43 -11.43
C GLN A 287 12.15 17.00 -12.39
N GLN A 288 13.22 16.37 -11.88
CA GLN A 288 14.41 16.06 -12.63
C GLN A 288 14.24 14.69 -13.27
N GLY A 289 14.00 14.69 -14.57
CA GLY A 289 14.79 13.94 -15.54
C GLY A 289 14.78 12.41 -15.55
N TYR A 290 14.21 11.71 -14.57
CA TYR A 290 14.18 10.24 -14.59
C TYR A 290 12.85 9.75 -15.14
N SER A 291 12.83 9.41 -16.43
CA SER A 291 11.62 8.94 -17.10
C SER A 291 11.09 7.62 -16.53
N LEU A 292 11.95 6.80 -15.89
CA LEU A 292 11.58 5.55 -15.21
C LEU A 292 10.74 5.83 -13.96
N ASN A 293 11.24 6.74 -13.12
CA ASN A 293 10.63 7.25 -11.92
C ASN A 293 9.21 7.78 -12.16
N LYS A 294 9.01 8.65 -13.16
CA LYS A 294 7.69 9.24 -13.44
C LYS A 294 6.59 8.19 -13.77
N PHE A 295 6.98 7.05 -14.36
CA PHE A 295 6.09 5.93 -14.71
C PHE A 295 5.94 4.91 -13.57
N LEU A 296 7.01 4.62 -12.83
CA LEU A 296 6.96 3.78 -11.64
C LEU A 296 6.09 4.43 -10.54
N PHE A 297 6.17 5.75 -10.40
CA PHE A 297 5.52 6.55 -9.36
C PHE A 297 4.08 6.96 -9.64
N SER A 298 3.62 7.02 -10.91
CA SER A 298 2.20 7.26 -11.22
C SER A 298 1.29 6.10 -10.80
N VAL A 299 1.88 4.94 -10.50
CA VAL A 299 1.19 3.70 -10.13
C VAL A 299 1.24 3.42 -8.62
N ASP A 300 1.91 4.24 -7.80
CA ASP A 300 2.30 3.91 -6.42
C ASP A 300 1.47 4.53 -5.28
N SER A 301 0.57 5.45 -5.62
CA SER A 301 -0.64 5.75 -4.82
C SER A 301 -1.50 4.51 -4.54
N THR A 302 -1.40 3.46 -5.36
CA THR A 302 -2.10 2.20 -5.11
C THR A 302 -1.60 1.49 -3.85
N LEU A 303 -0.31 1.58 -3.49
CA LEU A 303 0.21 0.86 -2.32
C LEU A 303 -0.30 1.48 -1.02
N LEU A 304 -0.27 2.80 -0.90
CA LEU A 304 -0.81 3.51 0.25
C LEU A 304 -2.31 3.28 0.40
N ASN A 305 -3.07 3.40 -0.71
CA ASN A 305 -4.49 3.09 -0.71
C ASN A 305 -4.75 1.61 -0.37
N GLN A 306 -3.90 0.68 -0.81
CA GLN A 306 -4.00 -0.74 -0.44
C GLN A 306 -3.76 -0.94 1.05
N ILE A 307 -2.70 -0.36 1.62
CA ILE A 307 -2.40 -0.42 3.06
C ILE A 307 -3.60 0.13 3.85
N PHE A 308 -4.06 1.34 3.53
CA PHE A 308 -5.19 1.94 4.24
C PHE A 308 -6.50 1.20 4.03
N SER A 309 -6.74 0.65 2.83
CA SER A 309 -7.90 -0.20 2.56
C SER A 309 -7.89 -1.45 3.42
N MET A 310 -6.75 -2.12 3.58
CA MET A 310 -6.66 -3.32 4.40
C MET A 310 -6.84 -3.00 5.88
N VAL A 311 -6.14 -1.98 6.38
CA VAL A 311 -6.28 -1.54 7.78
C VAL A 311 -7.74 -1.20 8.08
N VAL A 312 -8.41 -0.40 7.24
CA VAL A 312 -9.82 -0.06 7.42
C VAL A 312 -10.72 -1.30 7.37
N THR A 313 -10.46 -2.25 6.46
CA THR A 313 -11.29 -3.46 6.30
C THR A 313 -11.14 -4.42 7.49
N ASN A 314 -9.95 -4.51 8.06
CA ASN A 314 -9.63 -5.43 9.15
C ASN A 314 -9.88 -4.82 10.54
N THR A 315 -10.09 -3.50 10.64
CA THR A 315 -10.31 -2.85 11.93
C THR A 315 -11.69 -3.19 12.49
N ASN A 316 -11.70 -3.88 13.63
CA ASN A 316 -12.92 -4.13 14.39
C ASN A 316 -13.20 -2.94 15.33
N TYR A 317 -14.27 -2.20 15.08
CA TYR A 317 -14.67 -1.03 15.88
C TYR A 317 -15.09 -1.38 17.32
N LEU A 318 -15.30 -2.66 17.65
CA LEU A 318 -15.55 -3.11 19.03
C LEU A 318 -14.25 -3.34 19.82
N ASN A 319 -13.10 -3.45 19.13
CA ASN A 319 -11.80 -3.66 19.76
C ASN A 319 -11.00 -2.34 19.77
N TYR A 320 -10.95 -1.68 20.92
CA TYR A 320 -10.27 -0.38 21.06
C TYR A 320 -8.79 -0.40 20.61
N GLN A 321 -8.08 -1.52 20.81
CA GLN A 321 -6.68 -1.63 20.41
C GLN A 321 -6.53 -1.62 18.88
N SER A 322 -7.45 -2.28 18.16
CA SER A 322 -7.46 -2.31 16.69
C SER A 322 -7.67 -0.90 16.11
N ILE A 323 -8.55 -0.11 16.73
CA ILE A 323 -8.84 1.27 16.30
C ILE A 323 -7.66 2.20 16.57
N ILE A 324 -7.03 2.08 17.74
CA ILE A 324 -5.82 2.86 18.07
C ILE A 324 -4.71 2.54 17.06
N LYS A 325 -4.51 1.25 16.74
CA LYS A 325 -3.54 0.82 15.73
C LYS A 325 -3.86 1.44 14.37
N MET A 326 -5.11 1.40 13.91
CA MET A 326 -5.53 2.06 12.68
C MET A 326 -5.15 3.55 12.67
N ALA A 327 -5.55 4.30 13.70
CA ALA A 327 -5.26 5.73 13.77
C ALA A 327 -3.75 6.04 13.76
N ASN A 328 -2.95 5.24 14.47
CA ASN A 328 -1.50 5.34 14.47
C ASN A 328 -0.89 5.01 13.10
N THR A 329 -1.41 4.00 12.40
CA THR A 329 -0.98 3.65 11.04
C THR A 329 -1.27 4.78 10.05
N PHE A 330 -2.47 5.37 10.09
CA PHE A 330 -2.81 6.54 9.27
C PHE A 330 -1.88 7.73 9.58
N ASN A 331 -1.69 8.06 10.86
CA ASN A 331 -0.83 9.16 11.27
C ASN A 331 0.62 8.97 10.78
N LYS A 332 1.19 7.78 11.02
CA LYS A 332 2.55 7.44 10.61
C LYS A 332 2.76 7.63 9.11
N TYR A 333 1.93 7.00 8.27
CA TYR A 333 2.14 7.01 6.82
C TYR A 333 1.76 8.33 6.16
N ILE A 334 0.72 9.02 6.65
CA ILE A 334 0.40 10.35 6.14
C ILE A 334 1.54 11.33 6.47
N ASN A 335 1.97 11.40 7.73
CA ASN A 335 3.05 12.31 8.13
C ASN A 335 4.33 12.06 7.33
N LEU A 336 4.66 10.79 7.10
CA LEU A 336 5.86 10.41 6.36
C LEU A 336 5.80 10.78 4.87
N ILE A 337 4.61 10.86 4.27
CA ILE A 337 4.45 11.34 2.90
C ILE A 337 4.42 12.86 2.86
N THR A 338 3.84 13.52 3.87
CA THR A 338 3.64 14.98 3.87
C THR A 338 4.80 15.76 4.49
N GLN A 339 5.78 15.11 5.13
CA GLN A 339 6.94 15.75 5.76
C GLN A 339 7.80 16.62 4.82
N HIS A 340 7.64 16.45 3.50
CA HIS A 340 8.37 17.21 2.47
C HIS A 340 7.45 18.10 1.62
N HIS A 341 6.17 18.21 1.98
CA HIS A 341 5.15 18.93 1.25
C HIS A 341 4.48 19.98 2.12
N ASP A 342 4.06 21.08 1.51
CA ASP A 342 3.33 22.15 2.17
C ASP A 342 2.23 22.70 1.25
N VAL A 343 1.63 23.83 1.63
CA VAL A 343 0.59 24.49 0.85
C VAL A 343 1.07 25.00 -0.52
N PHE A 344 2.36 25.33 -0.65
CA PHE A 344 2.97 25.83 -1.89
C PHE A 344 3.53 24.69 -2.76
N ASN A 345 3.82 23.53 -2.17
CA ASN A 345 4.29 22.33 -2.85
C ASN A 345 3.41 21.10 -2.53
N PRO A 346 2.14 21.06 -2.98
CA PRO A 346 1.23 19.96 -2.68
C PRO A 346 1.58 18.65 -3.39
N LEU A 347 0.95 17.58 -2.91
CA LEU A 347 0.85 16.30 -3.59
C LEU A 347 -0.05 16.47 -4.82
N THR A 348 0.54 16.86 -5.95
CA THR A 348 -0.23 17.17 -7.18
C THR A 348 -0.70 15.94 -7.96
N ARG A 349 -0.18 14.75 -7.67
CA ARG A 349 -0.37 13.55 -8.52
C ARG A 349 -0.60 12.23 -7.79
N LEU A 350 -0.70 12.22 -6.47
CA LEU A 350 -1.06 10.99 -5.75
C LEU A 350 -2.59 10.85 -5.74
N PRO A 351 -3.20 9.88 -6.44
CA PRO A 351 -4.60 9.57 -6.22
C PRO A 351 -4.74 8.92 -4.85
N PHE A 352 -4.88 9.74 -3.81
CA PHE A 352 -5.27 9.29 -2.48
C PHE A 352 -6.78 9.06 -2.46
N ASP A 353 -7.21 7.83 -2.15
CA ASP A 353 -8.63 7.55 -2.00
C ASP A 353 -9.14 8.14 -0.68
N SER A 354 -9.78 9.31 -0.78
CA SER A 354 -10.36 10.02 0.37
C SER A 354 -11.35 9.19 1.16
N LYS A 355 -12.00 8.20 0.54
CA LYS A 355 -12.95 7.31 1.23
C LYS A 355 -12.27 6.50 2.32
N LEU A 356 -10.99 6.16 2.19
CA LEU A 356 -10.27 5.37 3.18
C LEU A 356 -10.09 6.14 4.49
N LEU A 357 -9.71 7.41 4.41
CA LEU A 357 -9.60 8.25 5.60
C LEU A 357 -10.98 8.57 6.20
N ILE A 358 -11.98 8.83 5.34
CA ILE A 358 -13.37 9.01 5.78
C ILE A 358 -13.88 7.77 6.54
N ASN A 359 -13.59 6.57 6.03
CA ASN A 359 -13.95 5.32 6.70
C ASN A 359 -13.21 5.16 8.03
N ALA A 360 -11.93 5.55 8.13
CA ALA A 360 -11.21 5.53 9.40
C ALA A 360 -11.85 6.47 10.45
N PHE A 361 -12.29 7.66 10.05
CA PHE A 361 -13.09 8.53 10.92
C PHE A 361 -14.43 7.90 11.29
N HIS A 362 -15.13 7.28 10.33
CA HIS A 362 -16.40 6.63 10.57
C HIS A 362 -16.28 5.50 11.60
N ILE A 363 -15.29 4.61 11.44
CA ILE A 363 -14.97 3.53 12.39
C ILE A 363 -14.66 4.11 13.78
N SER A 364 -13.80 5.14 13.83
CA SER A 364 -13.42 5.77 15.11
C SER A 364 -14.61 6.44 15.81
N LYS A 365 -15.56 7.00 15.03
CA LYS A 365 -16.80 7.60 15.52
C LYS A 365 -17.78 6.55 16.04
N LEU A 366 -17.95 5.44 15.32
CA LEU A 366 -18.80 4.33 15.76
C LEU A 366 -18.33 3.73 17.09
N ALA A 367 -17.03 3.69 17.30
CA ALA A 367 -16.43 3.21 18.54
C ALA A 367 -16.31 4.26 19.64
N ASP A 368 -16.65 5.52 19.33
CA ASP A 368 -16.49 6.68 20.21
C ASP A 368 -15.09 6.77 20.87
N ASN A 369 -14.05 6.41 20.10
CA ASN A 369 -12.68 6.32 20.61
C ASN A 369 -11.97 7.67 20.53
N SER A 370 -11.91 8.38 21.66
CA SER A 370 -11.36 9.74 21.75
C SER A 370 -9.89 9.85 21.30
N TYR A 371 -9.06 8.84 21.59
CA TYR A 371 -7.65 8.82 21.15
C TYR A 371 -7.55 8.77 19.63
N ALA A 372 -8.24 7.81 18.99
CA ALA A 372 -8.20 7.63 17.55
C ALA A 372 -8.76 8.85 16.81
N LEU A 373 -9.89 9.40 17.29
CA LEU A 373 -10.48 10.62 16.76
C LEU A 373 -9.51 11.81 16.84
N THR A 374 -8.90 12.02 18.02
CA THR A 374 -7.90 13.08 18.22
C THR A 374 -6.71 12.90 17.28
N LYS A 375 -6.18 11.68 17.19
CA LYS A 375 -5.00 11.37 16.36
C LYS A 375 -5.26 11.60 14.87
N LEU A 376 -6.45 11.25 14.37
CA LEU A 376 -6.82 11.48 12.98
C LEU A 376 -7.06 12.97 12.68
N ILE A 377 -7.72 13.72 13.58
CA ILE A 377 -7.87 15.18 13.43
C ILE A 377 -6.51 15.86 13.45
N ASP A 378 -5.61 15.43 14.34
CA ASP A 378 -4.25 15.95 14.42
C ASP A 378 -3.45 15.70 13.13
N THR A 379 -3.52 14.48 12.59
CA THR A 379 -2.93 14.18 11.28
C THR A 379 -3.46 15.13 10.22
N LEU A 380 -4.76 15.36 10.17
CA LEU A 380 -5.35 16.30 9.22
C LEU A 380 -4.92 17.74 9.47
N TYR A 381 -4.86 18.17 10.73
CA TYR A 381 -4.41 19.50 11.11
C TYR A 381 -3.06 19.77 10.47
N HIS A 382 -2.10 18.85 10.56
CA HIS A 382 -0.77 19.06 10.01
C HIS A 382 -0.68 18.90 8.48
N SER A 383 -1.47 18.01 7.89
CA SER A 383 -1.23 17.51 6.53
C SER A 383 -2.27 17.91 5.47
N ILE A 384 -3.51 18.28 5.83
CA ILE A 384 -4.64 18.36 4.88
C ILE A 384 -4.40 19.30 3.69
N GLN A 385 -3.67 20.41 3.89
CA GLN A 385 -3.38 21.39 2.84
C GLN A 385 -2.41 20.87 1.78
N THR A 386 -1.67 19.80 2.07
CA THR A 386 -0.77 19.13 1.11
C THR A 386 -1.53 18.21 0.16
N PHE A 387 -2.76 17.80 0.50
CA PHE A 387 -3.52 16.83 -0.28
C PHE A 387 -4.00 17.44 -1.61
N PRO A 388 -4.14 16.62 -2.67
CA PRO A 388 -4.77 17.06 -3.90
C PRO A 388 -6.22 17.49 -3.65
N THR A 389 -6.72 18.46 -4.44
CA THR A 389 -8.08 19.00 -4.31
C THR A 389 -9.15 17.90 -4.35
N GLU A 390 -8.99 16.88 -5.19
CA GLU A 390 -9.91 15.74 -5.33
C GLU A 390 -10.07 14.92 -4.05
N SER A 391 -9.02 14.86 -3.23
CA SER A 391 -9.02 14.13 -1.97
C SER A 391 -9.39 15.03 -0.80
N ARG A 392 -8.83 16.24 -0.77
CA ARG A 392 -9.04 17.23 0.28
C ARG A 392 -10.51 17.59 0.44
N VAL A 393 -11.17 18.00 -0.64
CA VAL A 393 -12.55 18.51 -0.58
C VAL A 393 -13.49 17.48 0.05
N PRO A 394 -13.57 16.21 -0.42
CA PRO A 394 -14.41 15.20 0.21
C PRO A 394 -14.15 14.95 1.70
N ILE A 395 -12.88 14.89 2.13
CA ILE A 395 -12.52 14.66 3.55
C ILE A 395 -13.10 15.77 4.41
N ILE A 396 -12.91 17.02 3.99
CA ILE A 396 -13.36 18.16 4.76
C ILE A 396 -14.88 18.29 4.70
N THR A 397 -15.51 18.04 3.54
CA THR A 397 -16.97 17.99 3.41
C THR A 397 -17.57 16.99 4.39
N TYR A 398 -17.02 15.79 4.52
CA TYR A 398 -17.49 14.80 5.51
C TYR A 398 -17.43 15.33 6.95
N LEU A 399 -16.32 15.97 7.33
CA LEU A 399 -16.15 16.51 8.68
C LEU A 399 -17.11 17.67 9.00
N ILE A 400 -17.37 18.56 8.04
CA ILE A 400 -18.20 19.76 8.25
C ILE A 400 -19.69 19.52 7.99
N ASN A 401 -20.05 18.65 7.06
CA ASN A 401 -21.45 18.41 6.71
C ASN A 401 -22.02 17.22 7.49
N ASP A 402 -21.29 16.12 7.56
CA ASP A 402 -21.85 14.84 8.04
C ASP A 402 -21.52 14.56 9.51
N SER A 403 -20.43 15.15 10.02
CA SER A 403 -19.92 14.84 11.36
C SER A 403 -19.72 16.06 12.26
N PHE A 404 -20.12 17.26 11.83
CA PHE A 404 -19.87 18.49 12.59
C PHE A 404 -20.44 18.43 14.00
N TYR A 405 -21.73 18.09 14.16
CA TYR A 405 -22.36 17.98 15.48
C TYR A 405 -21.56 17.06 16.40
N PHE A 406 -21.24 15.84 15.93
CA PHE A 406 -20.52 14.84 16.70
C PHE A 406 -19.18 15.36 17.24
N PHE A 407 -18.35 15.96 16.37
CA PHE A 407 -17.03 16.44 16.78
C PHE A 407 -17.11 17.74 17.59
N PHE A 408 -17.99 18.65 17.21
CA PHE A 408 -18.16 19.94 17.87
C PHE A 408 -18.73 19.76 19.28
N THR A 409 -19.60 18.79 19.52
CA THR A 409 -20.21 18.55 20.84
C THR A 409 -19.77 17.22 21.46
N HIS A 410 -18.58 16.74 21.08
CA HIS A 410 -18.04 15.49 21.59
C HIS A 410 -17.87 15.54 23.11
N TRP A 411 -18.08 14.44 23.84
CA TRP A 411 -17.94 14.44 25.31
C TRP A 411 -16.51 14.74 25.78
N SER A 412 -15.51 14.31 25.01
CA SER A 412 -14.09 14.60 25.27
C SER A 412 -13.71 16.01 24.82
N ASP A 413 -13.27 16.83 25.77
CA ASP A 413 -12.80 18.20 25.55
C ASP A 413 -11.65 18.26 24.54
N ILE A 414 -10.76 17.27 24.58
CA ILE A 414 -9.60 17.17 23.70
C ILE A 414 -10.05 17.03 22.24
N VAL A 415 -11.02 16.14 21.97
CA VAL A 415 -11.57 15.96 20.61
C VAL A 415 -12.21 17.26 20.11
N ARG A 416 -13.02 17.93 20.96
CA ARG A 416 -13.66 19.21 20.61
C ARG A 416 -12.62 20.27 20.28
N GLN A 417 -11.61 20.43 21.14
CA GLN A 417 -10.55 21.41 20.96
C GLN A 417 -9.82 21.18 19.63
N HIS A 418 -9.39 19.95 19.33
CA HIS A 418 -8.70 19.63 18.07
C HIS A 418 -9.57 19.93 16.86
N PHE A 419 -10.85 19.58 16.93
CA PHE A 419 -11.79 19.91 15.87
C PHE A 419 -11.92 21.43 15.68
N HIS A 420 -12.03 22.21 16.77
CA HIS A 420 -12.10 23.67 16.71
C HIS A 420 -10.85 24.30 16.09
N TYR A 421 -9.65 23.83 16.47
CA TYR A 421 -8.40 24.29 15.85
C TYR A 421 -8.35 23.94 14.37
N PHE A 422 -8.73 22.71 14.01
CA PHE A 422 -8.78 22.27 12.62
C PHE A 422 -9.69 23.17 11.76
N ILE A 423 -10.93 23.39 12.20
CA ILE A 423 -11.89 24.18 11.42
C ILE A 423 -11.50 25.65 11.31
N LEU A 424 -10.82 26.23 12.31
CA LEU A 424 -10.40 27.64 12.30
C LEU A 424 -9.10 27.90 11.54
N TYR A 425 -8.13 26.99 11.61
CA TYR A 425 -6.78 27.25 11.10
C TYR A 425 -6.39 26.47 9.85
N ARG A 426 -6.94 25.26 9.62
CA ARG A 426 -6.41 24.32 8.60
C ARG A 426 -7.44 23.79 7.60
N SER A 427 -8.73 24.00 7.87
CA SER A 427 -9.81 23.55 6.99
C SER A 427 -9.81 24.24 5.62
N THR A 428 -9.13 25.37 5.46
CA THR A 428 -9.01 26.15 4.21
C THR A 428 -7.56 26.21 3.71
N LEU A 429 -7.34 26.53 2.44
CA LEU A 429 -5.98 26.68 1.87
C LEU A 429 -5.30 27.99 2.31
N CYS A 430 -6.09 29.02 2.60
CA CYS A 430 -5.62 30.30 3.11
C CYS A 430 -6.37 30.67 4.39
N TRP A 431 -5.98 31.78 5.04
CA TRP A 431 -6.68 32.23 6.23
C TRP A 431 -8.15 32.56 5.94
N ILE A 432 -9.05 32.11 6.81
CA ILE A 432 -10.50 32.32 6.68
C ILE A 432 -10.83 33.80 6.47
N LYS A 433 -10.14 34.70 7.18
CA LYS A 433 -10.30 36.15 7.06
C LYS A 433 -10.04 36.66 5.64
N ASP A 434 -9.02 36.16 4.98
CA ASP A 434 -8.59 36.67 3.68
C ASP A 434 -9.52 36.16 2.57
N ILE A 435 -9.99 34.92 2.70
CA ILE A 435 -11.05 34.35 1.86
C ILE A 435 -12.36 35.13 2.05
N TYR A 436 -12.83 35.25 3.29
CA TYR A 436 -14.12 35.86 3.62
C TYR A 436 -14.21 37.34 3.21
N ASN A 437 -13.12 38.10 3.36
CA ASN A 437 -13.08 39.50 2.98
C ASN A 437 -12.68 39.74 1.52
N ASN A 438 -12.45 38.68 0.75
CA ASN A 438 -11.94 38.76 -0.63
C ASN A 438 -10.64 39.59 -0.74
N LYS A 439 -9.70 39.35 0.18
CA LYS A 439 -8.41 40.07 0.29
C LYS A 439 -7.21 39.13 0.11
N LEU A 440 -7.36 38.12 -0.74
CA LEU A 440 -6.27 37.20 -1.07
C LEU A 440 -5.11 37.97 -1.70
N THR A 441 -3.90 37.66 -1.24
CA THR A 441 -2.66 38.11 -1.87
C THR A 441 -2.48 37.45 -3.24
N LYS A 442 -1.53 37.97 -4.03
CA LYS A 442 -1.20 37.38 -5.33
C LYS A 442 -0.77 35.90 -5.21
N GLN A 443 0.07 35.59 -4.22
CA GLN A 443 0.52 34.21 -3.97
C GLN A 443 -0.64 33.28 -3.59
N GLU A 444 -1.56 33.74 -2.76
CA GLU A 444 -2.75 32.94 -2.37
C GLU A 444 -3.68 32.72 -3.55
N THR A 445 -3.85 33.74 -4.39
CA THR A 445 -4.63 33.63 -5.63
C THR A 445 -4.03 32.59 -6.56
N GLU A 446 -2.70 32.57 -6.71
CA GLU A 446 -1.96 31.56 -7.49
C GLU A 446 -2.13 30.14 -6.91
N ILE A 447 -2.18 29.99 -5.58
CA ILE A 447 -2.46 28.69 -4.92
C ILE A 447 -3.85 28.17 -5.34
N TYR A 448 -4.89 29.00 -5.27
CA TYR A 448 -6.24 28.57 -5.65
C TYR A 448 -6.36 28.27 -7.15
N GLN A 449 -5.77 29.11 -7.99
CA GLN A 449 -5.79 28.92 -9.45
C GLN A 449 -5.08 27.63 -9.87
N SER A 450 -3.88 27.37 -9.32
CA SER A 450 -3.10 26.16 -9.63
C SER A 450 -3.76 24.86 -9.16
N ARG A 451 -4.68 24.95 -8.19
CA ARG A 451 -5.41 23.81 -7.61
C ARG A 451 -6.83 23.64 -8.14
N THR A 452 -7.24 24.49 -9.08
CA THR A 452 -8.54 24.37 -9.75
C THR A 452 -8.52 23.20 -10.71
N ILE A 453 -9.54 22.35 -10.60
CA ILE A 453 -9.70 21.16 -11.44
C ILE A 453 -11.12 21.07 -11.97
N LYS A 454 -11.36 20.26 -12.99
CA LYS A 454 -12.66 20.15 -13.67
C LYS A 454 -13.84 19.95 -12.70
N LYS A 455 -13.62 19.22 -11.60
CA LYS A 455 -14.65 18.89 -10.61
C LYS A 455 -14.84 19.95 -9.53
N TYR A 456 -13.79 20.69 -9.15
CA TYR A 456 -13.79 21.55 -7.96
C TYR A 456 -13.07 22.86 -8.23
N ASN A 457 -13.70 23.97 -7.85
CA ASN A 457 -13.04 25.25 -7.62
C ASN A 457 -12.72 25.37 -6.12
N PRO A 458 -11.46 25.23 -5.70
CA PRO A 458 -11.09 25.19 -4.29
C PRO A 458 -11.47 26.47 -3.53
N LEU A 459 -11.50 27.63 -4.18
CA LEU A 459 -11.88 28.89 -3.52
C LEU A 459 -13.38 28.91 -3.18
N ASP A 460 -14.21 28.46 -4.12
CA ASP A 460 -15.66 28.36 -3.92
C ASP A 460 -16.00 27.32 -2.85
N GLU A 461 -15.30 26.18 -2.86
CA GLU A 461 -15.49 25.13 -1.85
C GLU A 461 -15.06 25.59 -0.44
N ASP A 462 -13.96 26.32 -0.32
CA ASP A 462 -13.51 26.88 0.96
C ASP A 462 -14.46 27.97 1.46
N MET A 463 -15.01 28.81 0.57
CA MET A 463 -16.04 29.79 0.93
C MET A 463 -17.31 29.12 1.43
N LYS A 464 -17.82 28.10 0.71
CA LYS A 464 -18.99 27.31 1.14
C LYS A 464 -18.78 26.70 2.52
N LEU A 465 -17.58 26.17 2.76
CA LEU A 465 -17.20 25.60 4.05
C LEU A 465 -17.23 26.63 5.18
N ILE A 466 -16.66 27.82 4.97
CA ILE A 466 -16.64 28.88 5.98
C ILE A 466 -18.08 29.25 6.37
N LEU A 467 -18.96 29.42 5.38
CA LEU A 467 -20.36 29.72 5.62
C LEU A 467 -21.06 28.59 6.37
N LYS A 468 -20.76 27.32 6.02
CA LYS A 468 -21.38 26.16 6.65
C LYS A 468 -20.96 25.98 8.11
N VAL A 469 -19.68 26.19 8.44
CA VAL A 469 -19.21 26.17 9.83
C VAL A 469 -19.93 27.22 10.68
N ARG A 470 -20.11 28.44 10.15
CA ARG A 470 -20.85 29.50 10.85
C ARG A 470 -22.32 29.16 11.02
N GLU A 471 -22.96 28.65 9.97
CA GLU A 471 -24.36 28.20 10.02
C GLU A 471 -24.54 27.12 11.09
N ASN A 472 -23.75 26.04 11.04
CA ASN A 472 -23.86 24.93 11.98
C ASN A 472 -23.62 25.37 13.43
N SER A 473 -22.62 26.24 13.66
CA SER A 473 -22.34 26.80 14.99
C SER A 473 -23.50 27.65 15.51
N HIS A 474 -24.11 28.46 14.62
CA HIS A 474 -25.25 29.29 14.97
C HIS A 474 -26.50 28.46 15.28
N VAL A 475 -26.78 27.44 14.46
CA VAL A 475 -27.91 26.53 14.67
C VAL A 475 -27.76 25.85 16.03
N LEU A 476 -26.60 25.26 16.32
CA LEU A 476 -26.33 24.62 17.62
C LEU A 476 -26.61 25.54 18.81
N GLU A 477 -26.15 26.77 18.74
CA GLU A 477 -26.37 27.74 19.80
C GLU A 477 -27.85 28.09 19.97
N LYS A 478 -28.58 28.24 18.85
CA LYS A 478 -30.01 28.59 18.87
C LYS A 478 -30.91 27.43 19.29
N THR A 479 -30.48 26.20 19.06
CA THR A 479 -31.26 25.00 19.37
C THR A 479 -30.83 24.33 20.67
N LYS A 480 -29.82 24.83 21.39
CA LYS A 480 -29.28 24.16 22.60
C LYS A 480 -30.34 23.82 23.67
N ASP A 481 -31.38 24.65 23.79
CA ASP A 481 -32.45 24.46 24.78
C ASP A 481 -33.40 23.30 24.43
N THR A 482 -33.33 22.77 23.20
CA THR A 482 -34.11 21.59 22.79
C THR A 482 -33.43 20.27 23.14
N PHE A 483 -32.20 20.30 23.66
CA PHE A 483 -31.43 19.10 24.02
C PHE A 483 -31.56 18.77 25.52
N PRO A 484 -31.42 17.48 25.90
CA PRO A 484 -31.27 17.08 27.30
C PRO A 484 -30.20 17.87 28.04
N LEU A 485 -30.39 18.07 29.36
CA LEU A 485 -29.51 18.92 30.18
C LEU A 485 -28.01 18.59 30.03
N LYS A 486 -27.65 17.31 29.98
CA LYS A 486 -26.24 16.87 29.81
C LYS A 486 -25.65 17.33 28.48
N GLU A 487 -26.38 17.17 27.39
CA GLU A 487 -25.94 17.58 26.05
C GLU A 487 -25.93 19.09 25.91
N ARG A 488 -26.92 19.77 26.49
CA ARG A 488 -26.98 21.23 26.56
C ARG A 488 -25.73 21.82 27.20
N ILE A 489 -25.26 21.27 28.33
CA ILE A 489 -24.04 21.75 29.00
C ILE A 489 -22.82 21.63 28.07
N ILE A 490 -22.68 20.51 27.37
CA ILE A 490 -21.57 20.29 26.42
C ILE A 490 -21.66 21.28 25.24
N ILE A 491 -22.86 21.51 24.70
CA ILE A 491 -23.09 22.49 23.62
C ILE A 491 -22.75 23.91 24.08
N GLU A 492 -23.16 24.29 25.29
CA GLU A 492 -22.88 25.61 25.87
C GLU A 492 -21.38 25.82 26.05
N GLN A 493 -20.70 24.83 26.65
CA GLN A 493 -19.26 24.85 26.83
C GLN A 493 -18.52 24.92 25.49
N SER A 494 -18.87 24.04 24.55
CA SER A 494 -18.23 23.99 23.24
C SER A 494 -18.41 25.28 22.44
N THR A 495 -19.61 25.84 22.45
CA THR A 495 -19.90 27.11 21.77
C THR A 495 -19.12 28.26 22.40
N HIS A 496 -18.99 28.27 23.73
CA HIS A 496 -18.16 29.26 24.43
C HIS A 496 -16.69 29.14 24.04
N ASP A 497 -16.12 27.92 24.12
CA ASP A 497 -14.73 27.64 23.79
C ASP A 497 -14.42 28.02 22.33
N PHE A 498 -15.30 27.64 21.39
CA PHE A 498 -15.15 27.96 19.97
C PHE A 498 -15.16 29.47 19.72
N ARG A 499 -16.01 30.23 20.42
CA ARG A 499 -16.06 31.70 20.30
C ARG A 499 -14.78 32.35 20.79
N THR A 500 -14.26 31.89 21.92
CA THR A 500 -13.00 32.37 22.49
C THR A 500 -11.86 32.09 21.51
N LEU A 501 -11.74 30.84 21.03
CA LEU A 501 -10.70 30.47 20.06
C LEU A 501 -10.86 31.17 18.71
N SER A 502 -12.09 31.46 18.27
CA SER A 502 -12.33 32.23 17.04
C SER A 502 -11.80 33.66 17.15
N LYS A 503 -11.97 34.31 18.30
CA LYS A 503 -11.39 35.64 18.56
C LYS A 503 -9.86 35.59 18.55
N GLU A 504 -9.28 34.59 19.20
CA GLU A 504 -7.83 34.37 19.20
C GLU A 504 -7.28 34.12 17.80
N SER A 505 -7.97 33.31 16.99
CA SER A 505 -7.61 33.03 15.60
C SER A 505 -7.60 34.30 14.74
N ILE A 506 -8.59 35.18 14.91
CA ILE A 506 -8.62 36.47 14.20
C ILE A 506 -7.44 37.34 14.62
N GLN A 507 -7.11 37.40 15.91
CA GLN A 507 -5.95 38.15 16.40
C GLN A 507 -4.64 37.57 15.85
N TRP A 508 -4.49 36.24 15.89
CA TRP A 508 -3.33 35.51 15.41
C TRP A 508 -3.06 35.80 13.93
N THR A 509 -4.07 35.65 13.07
CA THR A 509 -3.94 35.85 11.61
C THR A 509 -3.69 37.30 11.23
N THR A 510 -4.07 38.26 12.08
CA THR A 510 -3.84 39.69 11.82
C THR A 510 -2.37 40.11 12.00
N SER A 511 -1.55 39.28 12.67
CA SER A 511 -0.13 39.55 12.92
C SER A 511 0.83 39.27 11.73
N ARG A 512 0.33 39.14 10.50
CA ARG A 512 1.10 38.86 9.26
C ARG A 512 2.02 37.62 9.34
N ARG A 513 1.52 36.55 9.94
CA ARG A 513 2.24 35.26 9.98
C ARG A 513 2.20 34.56 8.64
N LYS A 514 3.21 33.72 8.37
CA LYS A 514 3.24 32.91 7.15
C LYS A 514 2.09 31.90 7.17
N LEU A 515 1.54 31.56 6.01
CA LEU A 515 0.49 30.53 5.87
C LEU A 515 0.91 29.16 6.43
N THR A 516 2.20 28.89 6.51
CA THR A 516 2.77 27.65 7.09
C THR A 516 2.92 27.71 8.60
N GLU A 517 2.79 28.88 9.22
CA GLU A 517 2.93 29.08 10.67
C GLU A 517 1.56 28.93 11.35
N VAL A 518 1.35 27.77 11.95
CA VAL A 518 0.11 27.43 12.66
C VAL A 518 0.40 27.26 14.16
N PRO A 519 -0.59 27.52 15.05
CA PRO A 519 -0.41 27.27 16.47
C PRO A 519 0.02 25.83 16.74
N SER A 520 1.03 25.64 17.58
CA SER A 520 1.36 24.33 18.15
C SER A 520 0.25 23.94 19.11
N ILE A 521 -0.41 22.83 18.83
CA ILE A 521 -1.38 22.24 19.75
C ILE A 521 -0.57 21.34 20.70
N GLU A 522 -0.53 21.66 22.00
CA GLU A 522 0.09 20.78 22.99
C GLU A 522 -0.86 19.63 23.35
N PHE A 523 -0.36 18.40 23.26
CA PHE A 523 -1.15 17.19 23.46
C PHE A 523 -1.00 16.67 24.90
N PRO A 524 -2.09 16.41 25.62
CA PRO A 524 -2.03 15.79 26.95
C PRO A 524 -1.69 14.29 26.88
N PHE A 525 -1.78 13.67 25.70
CA PHE A 525 -1.33 12.30 25.47
C PHE A 525 0.18 12.29 25.19
N LYS A 526 1.02 12.59 26.20
CA LYS A 526 2.41 12.11 26.16
C LYS A 526 2.34 10.60 25.94
N ASP A 527 3.12 10.10 24.98
CA ASP A 527 3.15 8.70 24.55
C ASP A 527 2.66 7.76 25.66
N PHE A 528 1.44 7.22 25.48
CA PHE A 528 1.07 5.96 26.11
C PHE A 528 1.90 4.87 25.42
N SER A 529 3.23 4.97 25.48
CA SER A 529 4.07 3.81 25.33
C SER A 529 3.60 2.86 26.42
N ILE A 530 3.21 1.67 25.99
CA ILE A 530 2.63 0.59 26.77
C ILE A 530 3.50 0.18 27.99
N SER A 531 4.67 0.80 28.17
CA SER A 531 5.61 0.62 29.28
C SER A 531 5.17 1.13 30.65
N SER A 532 4.05 1.85 30.79
CA SER A 532 3.59 2.35 32.10
C SER A 532 2.35 1.65 32.67
N LEU A 533 1.93 0.53 32.06
CA LEU A 533 0.99 -0.42 32.68
C LEU A 533 1.75 -1.69 33.06
N ASN A 534 2.60 -1.59 34.09
CA ASN A 534 3.03 -2.70 34.92
C ASN A 534 2.57 -2.44 36.34
#